data_AF-A0A845SIP6-F1
#
_entry.id   AF-A0A845SIP6-F1
#
_cell.length_a   1.000
_cell.length_b   1.000
_cell.length_c   1.000
_cell.angle_alpha   90.00
_cell.angle_beta   90.00
_cell.angle_gamma   90.00
#
_symmetry.space_group_name_H-M   'P 1'
#
loop_
_entity.id
_entity.type
_entity.pdbx_description
1 polymer ?
#
loop_
_entity_poly.entity_id
_entity_poly.type
_entity_poly.pdbx_seq_one_letter_code
_entity_poly.pdbx_strand_id
1 'polypeptide(L)'
;MENKIIMIGESIHGVSEFTSFKCHYIKTLSAPGSILIFEADSLGMYISFLLGDTPRQQLENFPKVHQTREMLGLLSCAREKNIICLGADVIPRRHILTFPPGVCWRSERQAQADVYHAIKAQAGYFALRDKYMAKAIMLIRKKLPGRNILVLMHNLHIKKNGSAECPSLRLKSTAENLRERRLDIHSIALMASSGTACHNTLERFSFDIHDENAIEDYHHDREAFAQIAYKNIPAGLIAYHHAFEAETIPLQEQYDECVVFSHVHPPEFI
;
A
#
# COMPACT_ATOMS: atom_id res chain seq x y z
N MET A 1 -18.84 14.48 -4.86
CA MET A 1 -17.54 13.91 -4.42
C MET A 1 -17.60 12.40 -4.17
N GLU A 2 -18.62 11.67 -4.63
CA GLU A 2 -18.99 10.37 -4.03
C GLU A 2 -18.27 9.10 -4.52
N ASN A 3 -17.24 9.16 -5.37
CA ASN A 3 -16.68 7.94 -6.00
C ASN A 3 -15.16 7.84 -6.09
N LYS A 4 -14.42 8.75 -5.45
CA LYS A 4 -12.95 8.79 -5.54
C LYS A 4 -12.32 7.82 -4.52
N ILE A 5 -11.45 6.92 -4.99
CA ILE A 5 -10.57 6.10 -4.15
C ILE A 5 -9.19 6.75 -4.15
N ILE A 6 -8.66 7.03 -2.98
CA ILE A 6 -7.28 7.51 -2.84
C ILE A 6 -6.39 6.30 -2.57
N MET A 7 -5.29 6.18 -3.30
CA MET A 7 -4.30 5.12 -3.09
C MET A 7 -2.96 5.77 -2.75
N ILE A 8 -2.42 5.51 -1.56
CA ILE A 8 -1.10 5.99 -1.14
C ILE A 8 -0.14 4.82 -1.20
N GLY A 9 0.83 4.95 -2.11
CA GLY A 9 1.89 3.99 -2.34
C GLY A 9 3.08 4.19 -1.40
N GLU A 10 4.03 3.28 -1.43
CA GLU A 10 5.38 3.49 -0.93
C GLU A 10 6.38 2.79 -1.84
N SER A 11 7.49 3.42 -2.18
CA SER A 11 8.53 2.83 -3.03
C SER A 11 9.35 1.76 -2.32
N ILE A 12 9.29 1.76 -0.98
CA ILE A 12 10.00 0.85 -0.07
C ILE A 12 9.10 0.61 1.15
N HIS A 13 8.87 -0.64 1.55
CA HIS A 13 8.02 -0.94 2.71
C HIS A 13 8.65 -0.58 4.07
N GLY A 14 9.95 -0.82 4.22
CA GLY A 14 10.66 -0.68 5.49
C GLY A 14 11.15 0.75 5.77
N VAL A 15 10.27 1.74 5.70
CA VAL A 15 10.58 3.17 5.93
C VAL A 15 9.62 3.79 6.95
N SER A 16 10.16 4.43 7.98
CA SER A 16 9.39 4.98 9.10
C SER A 16 8.55 6.21 8.70
N GLU A 17 9.11 7.07 7.85
CA GLU A 17 8.55 8.35 7.42
C GLU A 17 7.31 8.14 6.54
N PHE A 18 7.31 7.11 5.70
CA PHE A 18 6.17 6.78 4.85
C PHE A 18 4.95 6.41 5.68
N THR A 19 5.14 5.61 6.73
CA THR A 19 4.05 5.25 7.65
C THR A 19 3.57 6.46 8.46
N SER A 20 4.52 7.31 8.88
CA SER A 20 4.22 8.56 9.60
C SER A 20 3.41 9.54 8.74
N PHE A 21 3.76 9.67 7.46
CA PHE A 21 3.00 10.46 6.48
C PHE A 21 1.58 9.93 6.30
N LYS A 22 1.43 8.60 6.10
CA LYS A 22 0.11 7.97 6.01
C LYS A 22 -0.74 8.24 7.25
N CYS A 23 -0.12 8.23 8.44
CA CYS A 23 -0.77 8.58 9.70
C CYS A 23 -1.22 10.04 9.74
N HIS A 24 -0.35 10.97 9.32
CA HIS A 24 -0.71 12.38 9.20
C HIS A 24 -1.87 12.59 8.21
N TYR A 25 -1.81 11.94 7.04
CA TYR A 25 -2.82 12.04 6.00
C TYR A 25 -4.20 11.58 6.47
N ILE A 26 -4.30 10.45 7.19
CA ILE A 26 -5.59 10.00 7.73
C ILE A 26 -6.11 10.92 8.83
N LYS A 27 -5.20 11.59 9.58
CA LYS A 27 -5.62 12.53 10.61
C LYS A 27 -6.32 13.76 10.03
N THR A 28 -5.83 14.25 8.89
CA THR A 28 -6.28 15.49 8.27
C THR A 28 -7.46 15.30 7.32
N LEU A 29 -7.49 14.19 6.57
CA LEU A 29 -8.39 14.08 5.41
C LEU A 29 -9.48 13.01 5.54
N SER A 30 -9.42 12.15 6.56
CA SER A 30 -10.43 11.09 6.73
C SER A 30 -11.57 11.53 7.63
N ALA A 31 -12.80 11.41 7.12
CA ALA A 31 -14.01 11.58 7.92
C ALA A 31 -14.25 10.33 8.80
N PRO A 32 -14.93 10.47 9.95
CA PRO A 32 -15.37 9.34 10.75
C PRO A 32 -16.12 8.31 9.91
N GLY A 33 -15.78 7.03 10.08
CA GLY A 33 -16.37 5.96 9.29
C GLY A 33 -15.85 5.86 7.86
N SER A 34 -14.72 6.48 7.53
CA SER A 34 -13.95 6.13 6.32
C SER A 34 -13.40 4.70 6.40
N ILE A 35 -12.96 4.15 5.28
CA ILE A 35 -12.35 2.81 5.19
C ILE A 35 -10.89 2.95 4.80
N LEU A 36 -10.02 2.31 5.56
CA LEU A 36 -8.60 2.15 5.28
C LEU A 36 -8.31 0.71 4.88
N ILE A 37 -7.87 0.51 3.64
CA ILE A 37 -7.57 -0.80 3.08
C ILE A 37 -6.06 -0.95 2.95
N PHE A 38 -5.50 -2.02 3.50
CA PHE A 38 -4.07 -2.29 3.49
C PHE A 38 -3.68 -3.40 2.51
N GLU A 39 -2.41 -3.43 2.09
CA GLU A 39 -1.72 -4.61 1.55
C GLU A 39 -1.48 -5.68 2.64
N ALA A 40 -2.57 -6.09 3.28
CA ALA A 40 -2.61 -7.06 4.37
C ALA A 40 -3.62 -8.16 4.04
N ASP A 41 -3.52 -9.29 4.74
CA ASP A 41 -4.42 -10.44 4.60
C ASP A 41 -5.90 -10.01 4.65
N SER A 42 -6.59 -10.13 3.52
CA SER A 42 -7.97 -9.67 3.34
C SER A 42 -8.96 -10.32 4.31
N LEU A 43 -8.94 -11.65 4.44
CA LEU A 43 -9.80 -12.35 5.36
C LEU A 43 -9.38 -12.13 6.82
N GLY A 44 -8.08 -12.09 7.09
CA GLY A 44 -7.55 -11.84 8.43
C GLY A 44 -7.96 -10.47 8.99
N MET A 45 -7.81 -9.42 8.18
CA MET A 45 -8.23 -8.06 8.53
C MET A 45 -9.75 -7.95 8.69
N TYR A 46 -10.54 -8.62 7.83
CA TYR A 46 -12.00 -8.65 7.97
C TYR A 46 -12.45 -9.29 9.29
N ILE A 47 -11.83 -10.39 9.69
CA ILE A 47 -12.11 -11.04 10.98
C ILE A 47 -11.69 -10.14 12.15
N SER A 48 -10.55 -9.46 12.02
CA SER A 48 -10.09 -8.49 13.03
C SER A 48 -11.10 -7.37 13.24
N PHE A 49 -11.72 -6.89 12.15
CA PHE A 49 -12.80 -5.92 12.22
C PHE A 49 -14.04 -6.48 12.93
N LEU A 50 -14.49 -7.69 12.59
CA LEU A 50 -15.66 -8.32 13.24
C LEU A 50 -15.46 -8.58 14.74
N LEU A 51 -14.23 -8.90 15.14
CA LEU A 51 -13.88 -9.18 16.54
C LEU A 51 -13.61 -7.91 17.36
N GLY A 52 -13.42 -6.76 16.72
CA GLY A 52 -12.95 -5.56 17.41
C GLY A 52 -11.53 -5.71 17.96
N ASP A 53 -10.66 -6.42 17.23
CA ASP A 53 -9.28 -6.67 17.61
C ASP A 53 -8.53 -5.37 17.94
N THR A 54 -7.60 -5.45 18.88
CA THR A 54 -6.69 -4.35 19.17
C THR A 54 -5.77 -4.06 17.98
N PRO A 55 -5.24 -2.81 17.85
CA PRO A 55 -4.22 -2.49 16.86
C PRO A 55 -3.04 -3.49 16.84
N ARG A 56 -2.63 -3.99 18.01
CA ARG A 56 -1.56 -4.98 18.12
C ARG A 56 -1.94 -6.35 17.53
N GLN A 57 -3.16 -6.82 17.76
CA GLN A 57 -3.66 -8.07 17.16
C GLN A 57 -3.84 -7.92 15.64
N GLN A 58 -4.23 -6.74 15.17
CA GLN A 58 -4.36 -6.48 13.73
C GLN A 58 -3.03 -6.63 12.98
N LEU A 59 -1.87 -6.39 13.62
CA LEU A 59 -0.55 -6.57 13.01
C LEU A 59 -0.28 -8.01 12.56
N GLU A 60 -0.93 -9.03 13.13
CA GLU A 60 -0.80 -10.42 12.71
C GLU A 60 -1.22 -10.64 11.24
N ASN A 61 -2.03 -9.72 10.69
CA ASN A 61 -2.49 -9.78 9.31
C ASN A 61 -1.52 -9.13 8.31
N PHE A 62 -0.45 -8.50 8.79
CA PHE A 62 0.51 -7.77 7.97
C PHE A 62 1.77 -8.60 7.68
N PRO A 63 2.44 -8.36 6.53
CA PRO A 63 3.82 -8.80 6.33
C PRO A 63 4.72 -8.41 7.51
N LYS A 64 5.75 -9.21 7.81
CA LYS A 64 6.68 -8.94 8.92
C LYS A 64 7.33 -7.55 8.82
N VAL A 65 7.64 -7.07 7.61
CA VAL A 65 8.23 -5.74 7.39
C VAL A 65 7.34 -4.59 7.88
N HIS A 66 6.03 -4.82 8.02
CA HIS A 66 5.05 -3.85 8.53
C HIS A 66 4.67 -4.08 9.99
N GLN A 67 5.23 -5.08 10.67
CA GLN A 67 4.99 -5.30 12.10
C GLN A 67 5.89 -4.38 12.93
N THR A 68 5.57 -3.08 12.90
CA THR A 68 6.39 -2.01 13.46
C THR A 68 5.59 -1.10 14.39
N ARG A 69 6.30 -0.30 15.20
CA ARG A 69 5.69 0.70 16.09
C ARG A 69 4.93 1.77 15.31
N GLU A 70 5.41 2.16 14.14
CA GLU A 70 4.76 3.16 13.28
C GLU A 70 3.43 2.61 12.73
N MET A 71 3.41 1.36 12.26
CA MET A 71 2.17 0.72 11.81
C MET A 71 1.19 0.52 12.98
N LEU A 72 1.68 0.16 14.16
CA LEU A 72 0.87 0.12 15.38
C LEU A 72 0.25 1.50 15.69
N GLY A 73 1.04 2.57 15.55
CA GLY A 73 0.58 3.95 15.72
C GLY A 73 -0.47 4.35 14.69
N LEU A 74 -0.29 3.96 13.43
CA LEU A 74 -1.26 4.19 12.35
C LEU A 74 -2.60 3.50 12.65
N LEU A 75 -2.57 2.22 13.03
CA LEU A 75 -3.77 1.44 13.37
C LEU A 75 -4.47 2.01 14.63
N SER A 76 -3.70 2.46 15.62
CA SER A 76 -4.23 3.12 16.82
C SER A 76 -4.93 4.43 16.46
N CYS A 77 -4.31 5.26 15.62
CA CYS A 77 -4.91 6.49 15.10
C CYS A 77 -6.21 6.22 14.30
N ALA A 78 -6.23 5.17 13.47
CA ALA A 78 -7.42 4.80 12.72
C ALA A 78 -8.56 4.40 13.67
N ARG A 79 -8.25 3.63 14.71
CA ARG A 79 -9.24 3.24 15.75
C ARG A 79 -9.80 4.46 16.48
N GLU A 80 -8.95 5.39 16.93
CA GLU A 80 -9.37 6.62 17.62
C GLU A 80 -10.32 7.47 16.76
N LYS A 81 -10.14 7.44 15.43
CA LYS A 81 -10.98 8.16 14.46
C LYS A 81 -12.19 7.38 13.95
N ASN A 82 -12.45 6.19 14.50
CA ASN A 82 -13.49 5.28 14.01
C ASN A 82 -13.37 4.99 12.50
N ILE A 83 -12.15 4.80 12.01
CA ILE A 83 -11.86 4.38 10.63
C ILE A 83 -11.84 2.85 10.60
N ILE A 84 -12.53 2.27 9.62
CA ILE A 84 -12.60 0.82 9.45
C ILE A 84 -11.33 0.34 8.74
N CYS A 85 -10.54 -0.51 9.38
CA CYS A 85 -9.33 -1.11 8.79
C CYS A 85 -9.62 -2.49 8.17
N LEU A 86 -9.31 -2.65 6.88
CA LEU A 86 -9.51 -3.90 6.11
C LEU A 86 -8.25 -4.24 5.29
N GLY A 87 -8.19 -5.45 4.76
CA GLY A 87 -7.09 -5.91 3.90
C GLY A 87 -7.58 -6.22 2.49
N ALA A 88 -6.70 -6.11 1.50
CA ALA A 88 -6.98 -6.51 0.12
C ALA A 88 -6.14 -7.70 -0.35
N ASP A 89 -5.04 -8.02 0.32
CA ASP A 89 -4.11 -9.04 -0.13
C ASP A 89 -4.67 -10.45 0.05
N VAL A 90 -4.31 -11.33 -0.87
CA VAL A 90 -4.76 -12.74 -0.90
C VAL A 90 -3.85 -13.65 -0.11
N ILE A 91 -2.66 -13.19 0.28
CA ILE A 91 -1.71 -13.98 1.07
C ILE A 91 -2.28 -14.17 2.48
N PRO A 92 -2.62 -15.42 2.88
CA PRO A 92 -3.09 -15.69 4.23
C PRO A 92 -1.93 -15.52 5.21
N ARG A 93 -2.16 -14.80 6.32
CA ARG A 93 -1.13 -14.53 7.35
C ARG A 93 -1.62 -14.90 8.75
N ARG A 94 -2.84 -14.52 9.09
CA ARG A 94 -3.40 -14.81 10.43
C ARG A 94 -3.63 -16.31 10.62
N HIS A 95 -3.18 -16.84 11.74
CA HIS A 95 -3.29 -18.26 12.05
C HIS A 95 -4.75 -18.66 12.35
N ILE A 96 -5.25 -19.75 11.76
CA ILE A 96 -6.66 -20.17 11.87
C ILE A 96 -7.14 -20.41 13.31
N LEU A 97 -6.24 -20.73 14.24
CA LEU A 97 -6.57 -20.92 15.65
C LEU A 97 -6.95 -19.63 16.37
N THR A 98 -6.63 -18.45 15.83
CA THR A 98 -6.99 -17.15 16.44
C THR A 98 -8.36 -16.65 15.99
N PHE A 99 -9.15 -17.50 15.32
CA PHE A 99 -10.43 -17.15 14.73
C PHE A 99 -11.56 -17.53 15.69
N PRO A 100 -12.68 -16.80 15.67
CA PRO A 100 -13.74 -17.04 16.64
C PRO A 100 -14.40 -18.42 16.42
N PRO A 101 -14.80 -19.12 17.48
CA PRO A 101 -15.59 -20.34 17.36
C PRO A 101 -17.00 -20.03 16.81
N GLY A 102 -17.63 -20.99 16.12
CA GLY A 102 -19.05 -20.93 15.76
C GLY A 102 -19.41 -20.48 14.34
N VAL A 103 -18.43 -20.09 13.52
CA VAL A 103 -18.60 -19.90 12.06
C VAL A 103 -17.61 -20.81 11.34
N CYS A 104 -17.94 -21.24 10.11
CA CYS A 104 -17.13 -22.14 9.29
C CYS A 104 -15.87 -21.44 8.73
N TRP A 105 -15.16 -20.67 9.55
CA TRP A 105 -13.96 -19.92 9.14
C TRP A 105 -12.83 -20.82 8.67
N ARG A 106 -12.79 -22.08 9.12
CA ARG A 106 -11.84 -23.07 8.61
C ARG A 106 -12.01 -23.25 7.11
N SER A 107 -13.26 -23.37 6.65
CA SER A 107 -13.57 -23.49 5.23
C SER A 107 -13.27 -22.21 4.46
N GLU A 108 -13.60 -21.04 5.00
CA GLU A 108 -13.24 -19.77 4.34
C GLU A 108 -11.72 -19.55 4.24
N ARG A 109 -10.99 -19.88 5.32
CA ARG A 109 -9.54 -19.79 5.34
C ARG A 109 -8.90 -20.80 4.39
N GLN A 110 -9.41 -22.02 4.35
CA GLN A 110 -8.96 -23.02 3.39
C GLN A 110 -9.21 -22.54 1.96
N ALA A 111 -10.41 -22.02 1.65
CA ALA A 111 -10.71 -21.48 0.33
C ALA A 111 -9.78 -20.32 -0.07
N GLN A 112 -9.45 -19.41 0.85
CA GLN A 112 -8.48 -18.35 0.59
C GLN A 112 -7.07 -18.92 0.35
N ALA A 113 -6.64 -19.90 1.15
CA ALA A 113 -5.36 -20.56 0.98
C ALA A 113 -5.27 -21.30 -0.38
N ASP A 114 -6.34 -21.99 -0.78
CA ASP A 114 -6.43 -22.69 -2.06
C ASP A 114 -6.33 -21.69 -3.22
N VAL A 115 -7.02 -20.55 -3.14
CA VAL A 115 -6.88 -19.46 -4.13
C VAL A 115 -5.44 -18.95 -4.18
N TYR A 116 -4.83 -18.67 -3.03
CA TYR A 116 -3.44 -18.21 -2.96
C TYR A 116 -2.47 -19.20 -3.58
N HIS A 117 -2.56 -20.49 -3.23
CA HIS A 117 -1.71 -21.53 -3.79
C HIS A 117 -1.93 -21.73 -5.29
N ALA A 118 -3.19 -21.68 -5.74
CA ALA A 118 -3.54 -21.81 -7.16
C ALA A 118 -2.97 -20.66 -8.00
N ILE A 119 -2.98 -19.42 -7.51
CA ILE A 119 -2.37 -18.29 -8.26
C ILE A 119 -0.84 -18.30 -8.14
N LYS A 120 -0.28 -18.72 -7.01
CA LYS A 120 1.18 -18.77 -6.81
C LYS A 120 1.86 -19.77 -7.74
N ALA A 121 1.17 -20.84 -8.10
CA ALA A 121 1.64 -21.84 -9.04
C ALA A 121 1.61 -21.39 -10.52
N GLN A 122 0.99 -20.25 -10.84
CA GLN A 122 0.83 -19.78 -12.22
C GLN A 122 1.96 -18.82 -12.64
N ALA A 123 2.36 -18.92 -13.91
CA ALA A 123 3.12 -17.86 -14.55
C ALA A 123 2.29 -16.56 -14.52
N GLY A 124 2.89 -15.46 -14.07
CA GLY A 124 2.17 -14.20 -13.86
C GLY A 124 1.45 -14.07 -12.51
N TYR A 125 1.87 -14.84 -11.50
CA TYR A 125 1.41 -14.73 -10.10
C TYR A 125 1.15 -13.29 -9.63
N PHE A 126 2.10 -12.38 -9.85
CA PHE A 126 1.97 -10.99 -9.39
C PHE A 126 0.77 -10.26 -10.03
N ALA A 127 0.58 -10.39 -11.35
CA ALA A 127 -0.58 -9.79 -12.03
C ALA A 127 -1.91 -10.40 -11.56
N LEU A 128 -1.92 -11.70 -11.24
CA LEU A 128 -3.09 -12.34 -10.63
C LEU A 128 -3.35 -11.80 -9.22
N ARG A 129 -2.31 -11.66 -8.39
CA ARG A 129 -2.41 -11.08 -7.04
C ARG A 129 -3.08 -9.71 -7.09
N ASP A 130 -2.62 -8.81 -7.95
CA ASP A 130 -3.21 -7.47 -8.13
C ASP A 130 -4.66 -7.50 -8.63
N LYS A 131 -4.98 -8.41 -9.55
CA LYS A 131 -6.36 -8.62 -9.99
C LYS A 131 -7.27 -9.04 -8.84
N TYR A 132 -6.79 -9.87 -7.91
CA TYR A 132 -7.55 -10.25 -6.72
C TYR A 132 -7.62 -9.14 -5.67
N MET A 133 -6.55 -8.35 -5.47
CA MET A 133 -6.60 -7.17 -4.60
C MET A 133 -7.63 -6.15 -5.09
N ALA A 134 -7.68 -5.90 -6.41
CA ALA A 134 -8.71 -5.06 -7.02
C ALA A 134 -10.13 -5.61 -6.80
N LYS A 135 -10.32 -6.94 -6.92
CA LYS A 135 -11.61 -7.58 -6.61
C LYS A 135 -12.01 -7.41 -5.14
N ALA A 136 -11.06 -7.51 -4.21
CA ALA A 136 -11.31 -7.33 -2.78
C ALA A 136 -11.78 -5.89 -2.49
N ILE A 137 -11.09 -4.89 -3.03
CA ILE A 137 -11.46 -3.46 -2.92
C ILE A 137 -12.88 -3.23 -3.48
N MET A 138 -13.19 -3.80 -4.65
CA MET A 138 -14.52 -3.72 -5.24
C MET A 138 -15.61 -4.33 -4.35
N LEU A 139 -15.33 -5.48 -3.72
CA LEU A 139 -16.27 -6.13 -2.82
C LEU A 139 -16.50 -5.28 -1.56
N ILE A 140 -15.44 -4.70 -0.98
CA ILE A 140 -15.52 -3.79 0.16
C ILE A 140 -16.39 -2.59 -0.18
N ARG A 141 -16.13 -1.94 -1.32
CA ARG A 141 -16.93 -0.80 -1.79
C ARG A 141 -18.41 -1.15 -2.00
N LYS A 142 -18.70 -2.32 -2.54
CA LYS A 142 -20.08 -2.81 -2.72
C LYS A 142 -20.78 -3.04 -1.39
N LYS A 143 -20.08 -3.62 -0.41
CA LYS A 143 -20.63 -3.94 0.92
C LYS A 143 -20.78 -2.71 1.83
N LEU A 144 -19.94 -1.70 1.63
CA LEU A 144 -19.89 -0.49 2.44
C LEU A 144 -20.03 0.76 1.54
N PRO A 145 -21.20 0.97 0.90
CA PRO A 145 -21.40 2.08 -0.03
C PRO A 145 -21.39 3.44 0.68
N GLY A 146 -21.04 4.50 -0.06
CA GLY A 146 -21.05 5.89 0.42
C GLY A 146 -19.90 6.26 1.37
N ARG A 147 -18.91 5.37 1.54
CA ARG A 147 -17.78 5.55 2.44
C ARG A 147 -16.57 6.03 1.64
N ASN A 148 -15.81 6.98 2.20
CA ASN A 148 -14.51 7.35 1.65
C ASN A 148 -13.54 6.17 1.80
N ILE A 149 -12.83 5.81 0.72
CA ILE A 149 -11.88 4.70 0.71
C ILE A 149 -10.48 5.22 0.48
N LEU A 150 -9.60 4.91 1.41
CA LEU A 150 -8.16 5.07 1.31
C LEU A 150 -7.50 3.70 1.23
N VAL A 151 -6.57 3.50 0.29
CA VAL A 151 -5.84 2.25 0.09
C VAL A 151 -4.35 2.50 0.29
N LEU A 152 -3.69 1.68 1.10
CA LEU A 152 -2.27 1.77 1.42
C LEU A 152 -1.55 0.51 0.93
N MET A 153 -0.67 0.65 -0.06
CA MET A 153 0.03 -0.46 -0.73
C MET A 153 1.44 -0.04 -1.18
N HIS A 154 2.22 -0.96 -1.73
CA HIS A 154 3.43 -0.62 -2.47
C HIS A 154 3.15 0.24 -3.73
N ASN A 155 4.11 1.05 -4.17
CA ASN A 155 4.02 1.87 -5.39
C ASN A 155 3.72 1.01 -6.64
N LEU A 156 4.19 -0.23 -6.70
CA LEU A 156 3.90 -1.17 -7.81
C LEU A 156 2.40 -1.45 -7.97
N HIS A 157 1.63 -1.43 -6.87
CA HIS A 157 0.21 -1.75 -6.88
C HIS A 157 -0.67 -0.54 -7.22
N ILE A 158 -0.12 0.68 -7.15
CA ILE A 158 -0.88 1.92 -7.31
C ILE A 158 -0.58 2.67 -8.63
N LYS A 159 0.32 2.14 -9.45
CA LYS A 159 0.65 2.65 -10.79
C LYS A 159 -0.57 2.75 -11.70
N LYS A 160 -0.67 3.81 -12.49
CA LYS A 160 -1.69 3.93 -13.55
C LYS A 160 -1.41 3.03 -14.75
N ASN A 161 -0.13 2.84 -15.10
CA ASN A 161 0.31 2.16 -16.32
C ASN A 161 1.45 1.18 -16.02
N GLY A 162 1.26 0.31 -15.02
CA GLY A 162 2.30 -0.64 -14.60
C GLY A 162 2.51 -1.78 -15.60
N SER A 163 1.50 -2.10 -16.43
CA SER A 163 1.62 -3.12 -17.47
C SER A 163 2.57 -2.74 -18.62
N ALA A 164 2.83 -1.44 -18.81
CA ALA A 164 3.74 -0.92 -19.83
C ALA A 164 5.22 -0.86 -19.40
N GLU A 165 5.53 -1.14 -18.13
CA GLU A 165 6.90 -1.07 -17.62
C GLU A 165 7.86 -2.10 -18.24
N CYS A 166 9.14 -1.89 -17.95
CA CYS A 166 10.21 -2.83 -18.21
C CYS A 166 9.97 -4.19 -17.53
N PRO A 167 10.55 -5.31 -18.03
CA PRO A 167 10.21 -6.64 -17.54
C PRO A 167 10.35 -6.88 -16.02
N SER A 168 11.30 -6.23 -15.34
CA SER A 168 11.49 -6.35 -13.88
C SER A 168 10.39 -5.67 -13.07
N LEU A 169 9.83 -4.56 -13.59
CA LEU A 169 8.80 -3.76 -12.92
C LEU A 169 7.40 -3.95 -13.51
N ARG A 170 7.27 -4.74 -14.58
CA ARG A 170 6.02 -4.97 -15.30
C ARG A 170 4.99 -5.67 -14.42
N LEU A 171 3.97 -4.92 -14.04
CA LEU A 171 2.85 -5.42 -13.27
C LEU A 171 1.59 -4.68 -13.65
N LYS A 172 0.58 -5.40 -14.13
CA LYS A 172 -0.78 -4.83 -14.23
C LYS A 172 -1.31 -4.58 -12.83
N SER A 173 -1.17 -3.35 -12.37
CA SER A 173 -1.35 -2.97 -10.98
C SER A 173 -2.81 -3.07 -10.52
N THR A 174 -3.00 -3.01 -9.21
CA THR A 174 -4.33 -2.94 -8.58
C THR A 174 -5.08 -1.68 -9.05
N ALA A 175 -4.41 -0.53 -9.10
CA ALA A 175 -4.99 0.71 -9.61
C ALA A 175 -5.40 0.60 -11.08
N GLU A 176 -4.57 0.00 -11.94
CA GLU A 176 -4.86 -0.21 -13.36
C GLU A 176 -6.10 -1.10 -13.54
N ASN A 177 -6.18 -2.21 -12.79
CA ASN A 177 -7.37 -3.06 -12.75
C ASN A 177 -8.64 -2.30 -12.29
N LEU A 178 -8.53 -1.42 -11.30
CA LEU A 178 -9.67 -0.62 -10.81
C LEU A 178 -10.11 0.45 -11.84
N ARG A 179 -9.15 1.08 -12.53
CA ARG A 179 -9.42 2.08 -13.58
C ARG A 179 -10.11 1.48 -14.81
N GLU A 180 -9.75 0.25 -15.21
CA GLU A 180 -10.48 -0.46 -16.28
C GLU A 180 -11.97 -0.66 -15.96
N ARG A 181 -12.32 -0.66 -14.67
CA ARG A 181 -13.70 -0.72 -14.17
C ARG A 181 -14.32 0.67 -14.01
N ARG A 182 -13.70 1.70 -14.59
CA ARG A 182 -14.12 3.11 -14.59
C ARG A 182 -14.23 3.71 -13.18
N LEU A 183 -13.36 3.28 -12.27
CA LEU A 183 -13.23 3.93 -10.97
C LEU A 183 -12.34 5.16 -11.06
N ASP A 184 -12.76 6.20 -10.35
CA ASP A 184 -11.96 7.39 -10.13
C ASP A 184 -10.92 7.08 -9.04
N ILE A 185 -9.68 6.87 -9.48
CA ILE A 185 -8.54 6.56 -8.62
C ILE A 185 -7.62 7.78 -8.61
N HIS A 186 -7.10 8.10 -7.42
CA HIS A 186 -6.07 9.11 -7.25
C HIS A 186 -4.89 8.52 -6.49
N SER A 187 -3.75 8.41 -7.18
CA SER A 187 -2.55 7.78 -6.65
C SER A 187 -1.53 8.80 -6.15
N ILE A 188 -1.09 8.64 -4.90
CA ILE A 188 -0.02 9.42 -4.26
C ILE A 188 1.14 8.47 -4.00
N ALA A 189 2.28 8.69 -4.64
CA ALA A 189 3.45 7.82 -4.49
C ALA A 189 4.46 8.40 -3.49
N LEU A 190 4.86 7.63 -2.48
CA LEU A 190 5.88 8.04 -1.53
C LEU A 190 7.24 7.50 -1.97
N MET A 191 8.25 8.36 -1.98
CA MET A 191 9.61 8.09 -2.47
C MET A 191 10.65 8.71 -1.54
N ALA A 192 11.89 8.27 -1.63
CA ALA A 192 12.98 8.80 -0.82
C ALA A 192 14.25 8.91 -1.65
N SER A 193 14.98 10.01 -1.47
CA SER A 193 16.26 10.29 -2.12
C SER A 193 17.38 9.45 -1.51
N SER A 194 17.47 9.45 -0.18
CA SER A 194 18.54 8.77 0.55
C SER A 194 18.03 8.22 1.88
N GLY A 195 18.82 7.36 2.51
CA GLY A 195 18.56 6.94 3.89
C GLY A 195 18.92 5.49 4.16
N THR A 196 18.26 4.94 5.17
CA THR A 196 18.32 3.52 5.49
C THR A 196 16.91 2.97 5.60
N ALA A 197 16.69 1.79 5.03
CA ALA A 197 15.41 1.12 5.03
C ALA A 197 15.57 -0.38 5.34
N CYS A 198 14.46 -1.10 5.42
CA CYS A 198 14.44 -2.55 5.58
C CYS A 198 13.82 -3.25 4.37
N HIS A 199 14.48 -4.33 3.93
CA HIS A 199 13.90 -5.28 2.98
C HIS A 199 12.74 -6.06 3.61
N ASN A 200 11.99 -6.78 2.77
CA ASN A 200 10.98 -7.74 3.23
C ASN A 200 11.58 -8.89 4.07
N THR A 201 12.89 -9.13 3.96
CA THR A 201 13.69 -10.06 4.78
C THR A 201 14.03 -9.50 6.16
N LEU A 202 13.68 -8.24 6.43
CA LEU A 202 14.05 -7.44 7.62
C LEU A 202 15.51 -6.99 7.67
N GLU A 203 16.29 -7.33 6.65
CA GLU A 203 17.67 -6.84 6.51
C GLU A 203 17.67 -5.35 6.21
N ARG A 204 18.54 -4.61 6.90
CA ARG A 204 18.73 -3.18 6.66
C ARG A 204 19.62 -2.96 5.45
N PHE A 205 19.29 -1.94 4.67
CA PHE A 205 20.13 -1.46 3.59
C PHE A 205 20.14 0.06 3.58
N SER A 206 21.27 0.63 3.18
CA SER A 206 21.40 2.06 2.94
C SER A 206 21.37 2.32 1.44
N PHE A 207 20.84 3.47 1.06
CA PHE A 207 20.76 3.90 -0.32
C PHE A 207 20.91 5.41 -0.42
N ASP A 208 21.37 5.83 -1.59
CA ASP A 208 21.51 7.23 -1.97
C ASP A 208 21.34 7.30 -3.49
N ILE A 209 20.31 8.00 -3.96
CA ILE A 209 19.94 8.07 -5.38
C ILE A 209 20.52 9.35 -5.96
N HIS A 210 21.48 9.20 -6.86
CA HIS A 210 22.07 10.28 -7.64
C HIS A 210 21.79 10.03 -9.12
N ASP A 211 20.62 10.48 -9.57
CA ASP A 211 20.16 10.33 -10.94
C ASP A 211 19.36 11.58 -11.32
N GLU A 212 19.94 12.42 -12.18
CA GLU A 212 19.34 13.67 -12.63
C GLU A 212 18.00 13.50 -13.36
N ASN A 213 17.68 12.27 -13.79
CA ASN A 213 16.41 11.93 -14.42
C ASN A 213 15.37 11.42 -13.42
N ALA A 214 15.73 11.24 -12.16
CA ALA A 214 14.87 10.73 -11.11
C ALA A 214 14.25 11.86 -10.29
N ILE A 215 12.98 11.68 -9.90
CA ILE A 215 12.31 12.59 -8.99
C ILE A 215 12.93 12.57 -7.60
N GLU A 216 13.59 11.48 -7.22
CA GLU A 216 14.33 11.33 -5.97
C GLU A 216 15.54 12.27 -5.86
N ASP A 217 16.16 12.65 -6.98
CA ASP A 217 17.28 13.61 -7.01
C ASP A 217 16.81 15.02 -7.40
N TYR A 218 15.51 15.20 -7.65
CA TYR A 218 14.95 16.50 -7.97
C TYR A 218 15.01 17.42 -6.74
N HIS A 219 15.85 18.45 -6.83
CA HIS A 219 16.13 19.33 -5.70
C HIS A 219 14.89 20.08 -5.24
N HIS A 220 14.55 19.86 -3.97
CA HIS A 220 13.58 20.65 -3.23
C HIS A 220 14.31 21.46 -2.17
N ASP A 221 13.99 22.76 -2.08
CA ASP A 221 14.59 23.68 -1.11
C ASP A 221 14.47 23.12 0.32
N ARG A 222 15.59 22.75 0.96
CA ARG A 222 15.84 22.54 2.41
C ARG A 222 14.77 21.86 3.30
N GLU A 223 13.68 21.34 2.75
CA GLU A 223 12.59 20.70 3.49
C GLU A 223 12.89 19.21 3.71
N ALA A 224 12.34 18.63 4.79
CA ALA A 224 12.51 17.20 5.08
C ALA A 224 11.83 16.30 4.03
N PHE A 225 10.75 16.81 3.41
CA PHE A 225 10.09 16.20 2.28
C PHE A 225 9.40 17.29 1.44
N ALA A 226 9.16 17.00 0.16
CA ALA A 226 8.35 17.83 -0.72
C ALA A 226 7.14 17.03 -1.23
N GLN A 227 5.95 17.62 -1.17
CA GLN A 227 4.74 17.08 -1.77
C GLN A 227 4.45 17.79 -3.09
N ILE A 228 4.37 17.03 -4.18
CA ILE A 228 4.31 17.54 -5.55
C ILE A 228 3.08 16.98 -6.24
N ALA A 229 2.08 17.83 -6.47
CA ALA A 229 0.92 17.48 -7.28
C ALA A 229 1.31 17.28 -8.75
N TYR A 230 0.60 16.40 -9.47
CA TYR A 230 0.83 16.07 -10.89
C TYR A 230 1.25 17.26 -11.78
N LYS A 231 0.52 18.38 -11.70
CA LYS A 231 0.75 19.58 -12.51
C LYS A 231 2.11 20.25 -12.29
N ASN A 232 2.79 19.92 -11.19
CA ASN A 232 4.07 20.50 -10.78
C ASN A 232 5.21 19.47 -10.83
N ILE A 233 4.92 18.20 -11.15
CA ILE A 233 5.96 17.20 -11.38
C ILE A 233 6.70 17.61 -12.64
N PRO A 234 8.04 17.71 -12.66
CA PRO A 234 8.77 18.01 -13.89
C PRO A 234 8.54 16.92 -14.94
N ALA A 235 8.38 17.33 -16.20
CA ALA A 235 8.13 16.39 -17.29
C ALA A 235 9.35 15.47 -17.52
N GLY A 236 9.08 14.20 -17.80
CA GLY A 236 10.11 13.22 -18.16
C GLY A 236 10.85 12.57 -17.00
N LEU A 237 10.71 13.07 -15.76
CA LEU A 237 11.32 12.42 -14.60
C LEU A 237 10.71 11.04 -14.34
N ILE A 238 11.54 10.11 -13.90
CA ILE A 238 11.18 8.75 -13.48
C ILE A 238 11.25 8.62 -11.95
N ALA A 239 10.88 7.45 -11.42
CA ALA A 239 11.08 7.11 -10.01
C ALA A 239 11.86 5.80 -9.85
N TYR A 240 12.31 5.54 -8.63
CA TYR A 240 12.94 4.29 -8.23
C TYR A 240 12.00 3.44 -7.36
N HIS A 241 12.02 2.13 -7.61
CA HIS A 241 11.45 1.11 -6.74
C HIS A 241 12.53 0.42 -5.93
N HIS A 242 12.19 0.11 -4.68
CA HIS A 242 13.07 -0.55 -3.72
C HIS A 242 14.43 0.14 -3.57
N ALA A 243 14.56 1.41 -3.96
CA ALA A 243 15.80 2.19 -4.09
C ALA A 243 16.80 1.75 -5.18
N PHE A 244 16.50 0.74 -6.01
CA PHE A 244 17.49 0.17 -6.94
C PHE A 244 16.96 -0.07 -8.36
N GLU A 245 15.64 -0.06 -8.56
CA GLU A 245 15.02 -0.37 -9.85
C GLU A 245 14.34 0.87 -10.42
N ALA A 246 14.99 1.50 -11.40
CA ALA A 246 14.47 2.67 -12.07
C ALA A 246 13.26 2.32 -12.96
N GLU A 247 12.19 3.11 -12.85
CA GLU A 247 11.05 3.06 -13.76
C GLU A 247 11.46 3.48 -15.17
N THR A 248 10.73 2.99 -16.17
CA THR A 248 10.95 3.37 -17.58
C THR A 248 9.87 4.28 -18.14
N ILE A 249 8.79 4.47 -17.38
CA ILE A 249 7.67 5.32 -17.74
C ILE A 249 7.74 6.61 -16.91
N PRO A 250 7.51 7.79 -17.52
CA PRO A 250 7.52 9.05 -16.77
C PRO A 250 6.55 9.05 -15.59
N LEU A 251 6.96 9.67 -14.49
CA LEU A 251 6.25 9.68 -13.22
C LEU A 251 4.80 10.19 -13.35
N GLN A 252 4.60 11.22 -14.16
CA GLN A 252 3.30 11.80 -14.47
C GLN A 252 2.33 10.79 -15.09
N GLU A 253 2.84 9.87 -15.89
CA GLU A 253 2.03 8.80 -16.50
C GLU A 253 1.70 7.69 -15.50
N GLN A 254 2.49 7.55 -14.43
CA GLN A 254 2.30 6.54 -13.39
C GLN A 254 1.46 7.01 -12.19
N TYR A 255 1.55 8.27 -11.79
CA TYR A 255 1.00 8.78 -10.52
C TYR A 255 0.27 10.13 -10.65
N ASP A 256 -0.67 10.41 -9.74
CA ASP A 256 -1.39 11.70 -9.68
C ASP A 256 -0.70 12.72 -8.76
N GLU A 257 0.15 12.24 -7.87
CA GLU A 257 0.92 13.03 -6.92
C GLU A 257 2.12 12.19 -6.45
N CYS A 258 3.20 12.85 -6.05
CA CYS A 258 4.27 12.20 -5.31
C CYS A 258 4.68 13.01 -4.08
N VAL A 259 5.29 12.32 -3.12
CA VAL A 259 5.95 12.90 -1.96
C VAL A 259 7.35 12.34 -1.90
N VAL A 260 8.34 13.23 -1.96
CA VAL A 260 9.75 12.86 -1.97
C VAL A 260 10.37 13.27 -0.66
N PHE A 261 10.88 12.29 0.10
CA PHE A 261 11.61 12.51 1.34
C PHE A 261 13.10 12.64 1.04
N SER A 262 13.76 13.67 1.56
CA SER A 262 15.20 13.87 1.31
C SER A 262 16.05 12.81 2.01
N HIS A 263 15.64 12.40 3.22
CA HIS A 263 16.32 11.37 3.99
C HIS A 263 15.32 10.57 4.83
N VAL A 264 15.50 9.25 4.90
CA VAL A 264 14.59 8.36 5.63
C VAL A 264 15.30 7.34 6.53
N HIS A 265 14.55 6.80 7.48
CA HIS A 265 15.04 5.87 8.50
C HIS A 265 14.24 4.55 8.52
N PRO A 266 14.87 3.45 8.97
CA PRO A 266 14.17 2.19 9.12
C PRO A 266 13.16 2.28 10.28
N PRO A 267 12.01 1.61 10.19
CA PRO A 267 11.02 1.59 11.25
C PRO A 267 11.49 0.77 12.45
N GLU A 268 10.81 0.94 13.59
CA GLU A 268 11.06 0.14 14.79
C GLU A 268 10.17 -1.11 14.85
N PHE A 269 10.75 -2.30 14.68
CA PHE A 269 10.03 -3.58 14.74
C PHE A 269 9.53 -3.93 16.16
N ILE A 270 8.45 -4.70 16.23
CA ILE A 270 7.81 -5.20 17.47
C ILE A 270 8.15 -6.67 17.72
#